data_AF-A0A965JWG1-F1
#
_entry.id   AF-A0A965JWG1-F1
#
_cell.length_a   1.000
_cell.length_b   1.000
_cell.length_c   1.000
_cell.angle_alpha   90.00
_cell.angle_beta   90.00
_cell.angle_gamma   90.00
#
_symmetry.space_group_name_H-M   'P 1'
#
loop_
_entity.id
_entity.type
_entity.pdbx_description
1 polymer ?
#
loop_
_entity_poly.entity_id
_entity_poly.type
_entity_poly.pdbx_seq_one_letter_code
_entity_poly.pdbx_strand_id
1 'polypeptide(L)'
;MWITIGCTVFWSLFYLTLSNQEEIIIYIFLVFWVYYTVKVSRSFLWLLYGKELIKIDNLALSYKRSLLKYGKSVPYYFENISNFSFSIPEPRSMHAIWEASPWISGGERFHFDYFSKMIRFGRKISEKDAKLLYQLINKRIQERSKK
;
A
#
# COMPACT_ATOMS: atom_id res chain seq x y z
N MET A 1 5.82 20.78 -9.33
CA MET A 1 5.91 20.88 -10.80
C MET A 1 4.75 20.21 -11.53
N TRP A 2 4.42 18.94 -11.28
CA TRP A 2 3.28 18.30 -12.00
C TRP A 2 1.89 18.79 -11.56
N ILE A 3 1.67 18.98 -10.26
CA ILE A 3 0.40 19.51 -9.74
C ILE A 3 0.17 20.94 -10.23
N THR A 4 1.23 21.75 -10.23
CA THR A 4 1.18 23.15 -10.69
C THR A 4 0.81 23.25 -12.16
N ILE A 5 1.31 22.35 -13.02
CA ILE A 5 0.93 22.28 -14.45
C ILE A 5 -0.58 22.00 -14.60
N GLY A 6 -1.11 21.04 -13.85
CA GLY A 6 -2.54 20.75 -13.91
C GLY A 6 -3.41 21.92 -13.43
N CYS A 7 -3.01 22.58 -12.35
CA CYS A 7 -3.72 23.76 -11.86
C CYS A 7 -3.68 24.91 -12.86
N THR A 8 -2.55 25.15 -13.53
CA THR A 8 -2.45 26.20 -14.56
C THR A 8 -3.33 25.90 -15.78
N VAL A 9 -3.42 24.63 -16.19
CA VAL A 9 -4.28 24.21 -17.32
C VAL A 9 -5.76 24.28 -16.95
N PHE A 10 -6.10 23.97 -15.69
CA PHE A 10 -7.45 24.17 -15.19
C PHE A 10 -7.82 25.67 -15.15
N TRP A 11 -6.90 26.51 -14.69
CA TRP A 11 -7.07 27.97 -14.69
C TRP A 11 -7.23 28.55 -16.10
N SER A 12 -6.49 28.04 -17.09
CA SER A 12 -6.56 28.56 -18.46
C SER A 12 -7.94 28.42 -19.10
N LEU A 13 -8.74 27.42 -18.70
CA LEU A 13 -10.11 27.26 -19.17
C LEU A 13 -11.04 28.43 -18.79
N PHE A 14 -10.75 29.15 -17.70
CA PHE A 14 -11.59 30.25 -17.22
C PHE A 14 -11.11 31.63 -17.68
N TYR A 15 -9.83 31.77 -18.04
CA TYR A 15 -9.20 33.07 -18.29
C TYR A 15 -8.77 33.32 -19.73
N LEU A 16 -8.58 32.27 -20.53
CA LEU A 16 -8.21 32.41 -21.93
C LEU A 16 -9.46 32.25 -22.82
N THR A 17 -9.47 32.95 -23.95
CA THR A 17 -10.45 32.70 -25.01
C THR A 17 -9.92 31.60 -25.92
N LEU A 18 -10.40 30.37 -25.73
CA LEU A 18 -9.98 29.21 -26.52
C LEU A 18 -10.92 28.94 -27.69
N SER A 19 -10.36 28.36 -28.75
CA SER A 19 -11.15 27.73 -29.81
C SER A 19 -11.80 26.44 -29.30
N ASN A 20 -12.95 26.06 -29.87
CA ASN A 20 -13.67 24.82 -29.54
C ASN A 20 -12.77 23.57 -29.62
N GLN A 21 -11.82 23.54 -30.57
CA GLN A 21 -10.88 22.41 -30.70
C GLN A 21 -9.87 22.35 -29.55
N GLU A 22 -9.35 23.50 -29.12
CA GLU A 22 -8.38 23.59 -28.03
C GLU A 22 -9.03 23.23 -26.69
N GLU A 23 -10.28 23.67 -26.48
CA GLU A 23 -11.06 23.33 -25.29
C GLU A 23 -11.24 21.81 -25.14
N ILE A 24 -11.59 21.12 -26.24
CA ILE A 24 -11.72 19.65 -26.26
C ILE A 24 -10.40 18.97 -25.87
N ILE A 25 -9.27 19.43 -26.43
CA ILE A 25 -7.95 18.87 -26.11
C ILE A 25 -7.64 19.04 -24.63
N ILE A 26 -7.92 20.21 -24.05
CA ILE A 26 -7.69 20.48 -22.63
C ILE A 26 -8.59 19.61 -21.75
N TYR A 27 -9.87 19.43 -22.10
CA TYR A 27 -10.74 18.53 -21.33
C TYR A 27 -10.23 17.10 -21.30
N ILE A 28 -9.81 16.56 -22.46
CA ILE A 28 -9.24 15.21 -22.53
C ILE A 28 -8.01 15.12 -21.63
N PHE A 29 -7.09 16.08 -21.76
CA PHE A 29 -5.90 16.15 -20.91
C PHE A 29 -6.26 16.21 -19.42
N LEU A 30 -7.22 17.04 -19.02
CA LEU A 30 -7.63 17.19 -17.63
C LEU A 30 -8.27 15.91 -17.07
N VAL A 31 -9.06 15.18 -17.84
CA VAL A 31 -9.62 13.89 -17.42
C VAL A 31 -8.50 12.91 -17.07
N PHE A 32 -7.50 12.77 -17.94
CA PHE A 32 -6.32 11.94 -17.66
C PHE A 32 -5.54 12.47 -16.46
N TRP A 33 -5.32 13.78 -16.39
CA TRP A 33 -4.57 14.41 -15.31
C TRP A 33 -5.24 14.19 -13.94
N VAL A 34 -6.56 14.38 -13.83
CA VAL A 34 -7.32 14.16 -12.60
C VAL A 34 -7.24 12.70 -12.18
N TYR A 35 -7.45 11.77 -13.12
CA TYR A 35 -7.34 10.33 -12.85
C TYR A 35 -5.99 9.96 -12.22
N TYR A 36 -4.89 10.40 -12.85
CA TYR A 36 -3.55 10.13 -12.32
C TYR A 36 -3.29 10.88 -11.02
N THR A 37 -3.77 12.11 -10.88
CA THR A 37 -3.58 12.92 -9.66
C THR A 37 -4.21 12.21 -8.48
N VAL A 38 -5.46 11.75 -8.60
CA VAL A 38 -6.13 10.98 -7.54
C VAL A 38 -5.35 9.70 -7.20
N LYS A 39 -4.87 8.97 -8.22
CA LYS A 39 -4.11 7.73 -8.04
C LYS A 39 -2.80 7.97 -7.29
N VAL A 40 -2.01 8.96 -7.71
CA VAL A 40 -0.72 9.31 -7.10
C VAL A 40 -0.91 9.87 -5.71
N SER A 41 -1.87 10.78 -5.51
CA SER A 41 -2.18 11.35 -4.20
C SER A 41 -2.54 10.29 -3.16
N ARG A 42 -3.31 9.25 -3.54
CA ARG A 42 -3.60 8.13 -2.62
C ARG A 42 -2.36 7.37 -2.18
N SER A 43 -1.46 7.05 -3.11
CA SER A 43 -0.17 6.41 -2.78
C SER A 43 0.71 7.32 -1.93
N PHE A 44 0.73 8.61 -2.22
CA PHE A 44 1.52 9.59 -1.49
C PHE A 44 1.00 9.81 -0.05
N LEU A 45 -0.33 9.90 0.13
CA LEU A 45 -0.95 9.93 1.45
C LEU A 45 -0.64 8.68 2.27
N TRP A 46 -0.58 7.51 1.63
CA TRP A 46 -0.12 6.28 2.28
C TRP A 46 1.36 6.35 2.68
N LEU A 47 2.22 6.93 1.85
CA LEU A 47 3.64 7.08 2.17
C LEU A 47 3.87 8.03 3.36
N LEU A 48 3.08 9.11 3.45
CA LEU A 48 3.23 10.11 4.51
C LEU A 48 2.58 9.68 5.84
N TYR A 49 1.39 9.08 5.78
CA TYR A 49 0.55 8.86 6.97
C TYR A 49 0.08 7.41 7.14
N GLY A 50 0.43 6.52 6.21
CA GLY A 50 0.09 5.11 6.28
C GLY A 50 0.90 4.42 7.37
N LYS A 51 0.21 3.70 8.25
CA LYS A 51 0.80 2.88 9.30
C LYS A 51 0.15 1.51 9.29
N GLU A 52 0.96 0.48 9.39
CA GLU A 52 0.51 -0.89 9.62
C GLU A 52 0.68 -1.20 11.10
N LEU A 53 -0.44 -1.45 11.78
CA LEU A 53 -0.46 -1.78 13.20
C LEU A 53 -0.71 -3.27 13.32
N ILE A 54 0.25 -3.97 13.91
CA ILE A 54 0.20 -5.39 14.18
C ILE A 54 0.12 -5.55 15.69
N LYS A 55 -0.98 -6.11 16.18
CA LYS A 55 -1.14 -6.49 17.58
C LYS A 55 -1.20 -8.00 17.67
N ILE A 56 -0.30 -8.57 18.46
CA ILE A 56 -0.23 -10.01 18.70
C ILE A 56 -0.89 -10.27 20.04
N ASP A 57 -2.09 -10.82 20.00
CA ASP A 57 -2.81 -11.25 21.20
C ASP A 57 -2.52 -12.72 21.50
N ASN A 58 -3.08 -13.26 22.57
CA ASN A 58 -2.88 -14.68 22.92
C ASN A 58 -3.55 -15.65 21.94
N LEU A 59 -4.65 -15.23 21.31
CA LEU A 59 -5.49 -16.07 20.44
C LEU A 59 -5.42 -15.66 18.95
N ALA A 60 -5.16 -14.38 18.68
CA ALA A 60 -5.24 -13.84 17.33
C ALA A 60 -4.16 -12.78 17.05
N LEU A 61 -3.74 -12.74 15.79
CA LEU A 61 -2.98 -11.66 15.18
C LEU A 61 -3.97 -10.60 14.65
N SER A 62 -4.06 -9.45 15.31
CA SER A 62 -4.85 -8.32 14.83
C SER A 62 -4.02 -7.46 13.90
N TYR A 63 -4.47 -7.32 12.66
CA TYR A 63 -3.85 -6.47 11.66
C TYR A 63 -4.77 -5.30 11.33
N LYS A 64 -4.23 -4.08 11.45
CA LYS A 64 -4.93 -2.84 11.09
C LYS A 64 -4.08 -2.03 10.14
N ARG A 65 -4.63 -1.79 8.95
CA ARG A 65 -4.11 -0.80 8.00
C ARG A 65 -4.69 0.57 8.35
N SER A 66 -3.89 1.45 8.94
CA SER A 66 -4.31 2.78 9.40
C SER A 66 -3.81 3.86 8.45
N LEU A 67 -4.71 4.71 7.96
CA LEU A 67 -4.36 5.96 7.30
C LEU A 67 -4.76 7.10 8.24
N LEU A 68 -3.77 7.82 8.77
CA LEU A 68 -3.95 8.72 9.92
C LEU A 68 -4.59 8.00 11.13
N LYS A 69 -5.91 8.17 11.34
CA LYS A 69 -6.69 7.58 12.45
C LYS A 69 -7.69 6.52 11.99
N TYR A 70 -7.96 6.43 10.69
CA TYR A 70 -8.98 5.57 10.12
C TYR A 70 -8.37 4.25 9.65
N GLY A 71 -9.01 3.14 9.99
CA GLY A 71 -8.58 1.82 9.56
C GLY A 71 -9.39 0.72 10.23
N LYS A 72 -9.72 -0.33 9.47
CA LYS A 72 -10.38 -1.52 10.02
C LYS A 72 -9.33 -2.44 10.62
N SER A 73 -9.57 -2.89 11.85
CA SER A 73 -8.75 -3.91 12.51
C SER A 73 -9.40 -5.26 12.29
N VAL A 74 -8.68 -6.20 11.68
CA VAL A 74 -9.17 -7.56 11.44
C VAL A 74 -8.37 -8.53 12.31
N PRO A 75 -9.01 -9.27 13.22
CA PRO A 75 -8.36 -10.33 13.98
C PRO A 75 -8.24 -11.60 13.13
N TYR A 76 -7.04 -12.17 13.06
CA TYR A 76 -6.75 -13.45 12.42
C TYR A 76 -6.32 -14.47 13.49
N TYR A 77 -7.15 -15.48 13.72
CA TYR A 77 -6.88 -16.54 14.70
C TYR A 77 -5.75 -17.46 14.24
N PHE A 78 -4.81 -17.79 15.14
CA PHE A 78 -3.62 -18.58 14.80
C PHE A 78 -3.94 -19.99 14.28
N GLU A 79 -5.05 -20.57 14.72
CA GLU A 79 -5.52 -21.90 14.29
C GLU A 79 -5.82 -21.97 12.79
N ASN A 80 -6.23 -20.85 12.19
CA ASN A 80 -6.69 -20.79 10.80
C ASN A 80 -5.65 -20.16 9.87
N ILE A 81 -4.48 -19.81 10.40
CA ILE A 81 -3.36 -19.27 9.63
C ILE A 81 -2.53 -20.45 9.11
N SER A 82 -2.46 -20.58 7.80
CA SER A 82 -1.58 -21.56 7.14
C SER A 82 -0.53 -20.87 6.26
N ASN A 83 0.56 -21.58 5.98
CA ASN A 83 1.61 -21.15 5.05
C ASN A 83 2.21 -19.76 5.32
N PHE A 84 2.44 -19.41 6.59
CA PHE A 84 3.09 -18.12 6.91
C PHE A 84 4.51 -18.09 6.34
N SER A 85 4.73 -17.16 5.41
CA SER A 85 5.99 -17.03 4.68
C SER A 85 6.31 -15.55 4.48
N PHE A 86 7.59 -15.26 4.28
CA PHE A 86 8.04 -13.93 3.91
C PHE A 86 8.92 -14.01 2.66
N SER A 87 8.78 -13.04 1.78
CA SER A 87 9.61 -12.91 0.58
C SER A 87 10.13 -11.48 0.48
N ILE A 88 11.45 -11.37 0.33
CA ILE A 88 12.12 -10.10 0.08
C ILE A 88 12.65 -10.20 -1.35
N PRO A 89 12.15 -9.38 -2.29
CA PRO A 89 12.63 -9.38 -3.65
C PRO A 89 14.07 -8.91 -3.69
N GLU A 90 14.84 -9.47 -4.63
CA GLU A 90 16.23 -9.06 -4.81
C GLU A 90 16.31 -7.56 -5.14
N PRO A 91 17.27 -6.83 -4.55
CA PRO A 91 17.33 -5.36 -4.61
C PRO A 91 17.50 -4.81 -6.03
N ARG A 92 18.03 -5.60 -6.97
CA ARG A 92 18.20 -5.23 -8.38
C ARG A 92 17.13 -5.79 -9.31
N SER A 93 16.14 -6.48 -8.78
CA SER A 93 15.03 -6.98 -9.60
C SER A 93 14.15 -5.82 -10.09
N MET A 94 13.58 -5.96 -11.29
CA MET A 94 12.58 -5.03 -11.81
C MET A 94 11.41 -4.85 -10.83
N HIS A 95 11.06 -5.90 -10.10
CA HIS A 95 10.03 -5.87 -9.07
C HIS A 95 10.39 -4.93 -7.91
N ALA A 96 11.61 -5.02 -7.38
CA ALA A 96 12.07 -4.16 -6.30
C ALA A 96 12.12 -2.67 -6.72
N ILE A 97 12.56 -2.37 -7.95
CA ILE A 97 12.59 -1.00 -8.48
C ILE A 97 11.17 -0.43 -8.61
N TRP A 98 10.23 -1.26 -9.08
CA TRP A 98 8.82 -0.88 -9.18
C TRP A 98 8.21 -0.58 -7.81
N GLU A 99 8.45 -1.43 -6.81
CA GLU A 99 7.95 -1.23 -5.44
C GLU A 99 8.62 -0.07 -4.69
N ALA A 100 9.87 0.25 -5.04
CA ALA A 100 10.60 1.38 -4.48
C ALA A 100 9.98 2.73 -4.88
N SER A 101 9.28 2.77 -6.02
CA SER A 101 8.70 4.00 -6.56
C SER A 101 7.73 4.69 -5.57
N PRO A 102 7.85 6.02 -5.37
CA PRO A 102 7.01 6.78 -4.42
C PRO A 102 5.50 6.74 -4.71
N TRP A 103 5.12 6.50 -5.96
CA TRP A 103 3.73 6.45 -6.43
C TRP A 103 3.10 5.05 -6.32
N ILE A 104 3.83 4.06 -5.80
CA ILE A 104 3.36 2.68 -5.62
C ILE A 104 3.30 2.37 -4.13
N SER A 105 2.11 2.00 -3.66
CA SER A 105 1.86 1.63 -2.26
C SER A 105 2.19 0.17 -1.94
N GLY A 106 2.94 -0.53 -2.81
CA GLY A 106 3.31 -1.95 -2.69
C GLY A 106 4.47 -2.20 -1.70
N GLY A 107 5.13 -3.35 -1.85
CA GLY A 107 6.25 -3.76 -1.00
C GLY A 107 5.86 -4.58 0.23
N GLU A 108 4.72 -5.26 0.20
CA GLU A 108 4.28 -6.20 1.26
C GLU A 108 5.22 -7.42 1.27
N ARG A 109 5.83 -7.71 2.43
CA ARG A 109 6.87 -8.76 2.56
C ARG A 109 6.35 -10.06 3.14
N PHE A 110 5.29 -10.01 3.94
CA PHE A 110 4.71 -11.17 4.58
C PHE A 110 3.44 -11.60 3.89
N HIS A 111 3.23 -12.91 3.82
CA HIS A 111 1.99 -13.50 3.37
C HIS A 111 1.59 -14.69 4.23
N PHE A 112 0.29 -14.88 4.41
CA PHE A 112 -0.30 -16.08 4.97
C PHE A 112 -1.64 -16.36 4.34
N ASP A 113 -2.04 -17.62 4.39
CA ASP A 113 -3.36 -18.05 3.95
C ASP A 113 -4.32 -18.07 5.14
N TYR A 114 -5.51 -17.52 4.92
CA TYR A 114 -6.60 -17.51 5.90
C TYR A 114 -7.90 -17.85 5.19
N PHE A 115 -8.47 -19.03 5.48
CA PHE A 115 -9.66 -19.56 4.78
C PHE A 115 -9.59 -19.38 3.26
N SER A 116 -8.48 -19.85 2.65
CA SER A 116 -8.20 -19.77 1.21
C SER A 116 -7.99 -18.36 0.63
N LYS A 117 -7.87 -17.33 1.47
CA LYS A 117 -7.47 -15.98 1.06
C LYS A 117 -6.03 -15.72 1.47
N MET A 118 -5.20 -15.32 0.50
CA MET A 118 -3.83 -14.87 0.77
C MET A 118 -3.85 -13.43 1.30
N ILE A 119 -3.46 -13.26 2.55
CA ILE A 119 -3.33 -11.96 3.20
C ILE A 119 -1.87 -11.52 3.14
N ARG A 120 -1.62 -10.30 2.66
CA ARG A 120 -0.28 -9.72 2.52
C ARG A 120 -0.13 -8.49 3.42
N PHE A 121 1.02 -8.36 4.09
CA PHE A 121 1.30 -7.24 4.98
C PHE A 121 2.80 -7.00 5.15
N GLY A 122 3.17 -5.92 5.86
CA GLY A 122 4.54 -5.59 6.19
C GLY A 122 5.25 -4.86 5.06
N ARG A 123 4.79 -3.65 4.78
CA ARG A 123 5.29 -2.81 3.69
C ARG A 123 6.66 -2.23 3.99
N LYS A 124 7.59 -2.36 3.04
CA LYS A 124 8.92 -1.70 3.05
C LYS A 124 9.70 -1.89 4.35
N ILE A 125 9.52 -3.04 5.01
CA ILE A 125 10.26 -3.41 6.23
C ILE A 125 11.70 -3.76 5.84
N SER A 126 12.66 -3.42 6.72
CA SER A 126 14.07 -3.81 6.56
C SER A 126 14.23 -5.33 6.66
N GLU A 127 15.24 -5.90 6.00
CA GLU A 127 15.46 -7.35 6.06
C GLU A 127 15.69 -7.86 7.50
N LYS A 128 16.39 -7.07 8.32
CA LYS A 128 16.66 -7.40 9.73
C LYS A 128 15.38 -7.46 10.54
N ASP A 129 14.55 -6.42 10.45
CA ASP A 129 13.29 -6.34 11.18
C ASP A 129 12.29 -7.39 10.68
N ALA A 130 12.30 -7.68 9.37
CA ALA A 130 11.46 -8.70 8.78
C ALA A 130 11.81 -10.10 9.33
N LYS A 131 13.10 -10.43 9.43
CA LYS A 131 13.55 -11.71 10.03
C LYS A 131 13.14 -11.83 11.49
N LEU A 132 13.29 -10.77 12.29
CA LEU A 132 12.88 -10.77 13.70
C LEU A 132 11.37 -10.93 13.86
N LEU A 133 10.58 -10.20 13.06
CA LEU A 133 9.12 -10.27 13.08
C LEU A 133 8.62 -11.65 12.63
N TYR A 134 9.26 -12.24 11.62
CA TYR A 134 8.98 -13.61 11.19
C TYR A 134 9.18 -14.62 12.32
N GLN A 135 10.33 -14.58 12.99
CA GLN A 135 10.64 -15.49 14.09
C GLN A 135 9.64 -15.36 15.24
N LEU A 136 9.26 -14.12 15.59
CA LEU A 136 8.31 -13.85 16.66
C LEU A 136 6.91 -14.41 16.33
N ILE A 137 6.40 -14.13 15.13
CA ILE A 137 5.06 -14.60 14.71
C ILE A 137 5.06 -16.13 14.56
N ASN A 138 6.08 -16.71 13.91
CA ASN A 138 6.15 -18.14 13.68
C ASN A 138 6.24 -18.92 15.01
N LYS A 139 7.00 -18.44 15.99
CA LYS A 139 7.03 -19.01 17.34
C LYS A 139 5.64 -19.04 17.98
N ARG A 140 4.89 -17.95 17.88
CA ARG A 140 3.53 -17.86 18.43
C ARG A 140 2.54 -18.77 17.70
N ILE A 141 2.64 -18.90 16.38
CA ILE A 141 1.81 -19.82 15.59
C ILE A 141 2.09 -21.27 16.04
N GLN A 142 3.36 -21.68 16.15
CA GLN A 142 3.73 -23.04 16.52
C GLN A 142 3.31 -23.41 17.96
N GLU A 143 3.46 -22.49 18.91
CA GLU A 143 3.04 -22.69 20.30
C GLU A 143 1.53 -22.93 20.42
N ARG A 144 0.74 -22.36 19.51
CA ARG A 144 -0.73 -22.40 19.57
C ARG A 144 -1.34 -23.44 18.65
N SER A 145 -0.70 -23.76 17.52
CA SER A 145 -1.13 -24.85 16.62
C SER A 145 -0.88 -26.25 17.19
N LYS A 146 0.02 -26.39 18.17
CA LYS A 146 0.30 -27.68 18.85
C LYS A 146 -0.61 -27.97 20.05
N LYS A 147 -1.51 -27.05 20.40
CA LYS A 147 -2.54 -27.24 21.42
C LYS A 147 -3.87 -27.51 20.75
#